data_AF-A0A8J4F8Y0-F1
#
_entry.id   AF-A0A8J4F8Y0-F1
#
_cell.length_a   1.000
_cell.length_b   1.000
_cell.length_c   1.000
_cell.angle_alpha   90.00
_cell.angle_beta   90.00
_cell.angle_gamma   90.00
#
_symmetry.space_group_name_H-M   'P 1'
#
loop_
_entity.id
_entity.type
_entity.pdbx_description
1 polymer ?
#
loop_
_entity_poly.entity_id
_entity_poly.type
_entity_poly.pdbx_seq_one_letter_code
_entity_poly.pdbx_strand_id
1 'polypeptide(L)'
;MGSTAADTGLSGAGPPSPGHDWAQQAAASAAPVPLQYPSVSVPQIQPLHGDPDQDPVSLLANNGHTPLRVAAATGTQLNRGDSGATAGTADASSGAVVESDLTDVDPGATGVDGFDDTRKFVFADEWGFMRVGGNLPEGTTPATFSDMFPERFFAVEPRHAAAAIAVPLAAMAAGYGWLWYMHSICPAWQQLACAALIGTAYMGLFKIAHECACFRFLPESPRLQDALGLVLMLPSLYPFTSWRLHYMHHLAHLNMLWEDTFGWHPYTKLQLATEVLLGGRWRLVLRRLVLTTPLKLFASIGHWLRSFDGLDLKRFHQETYWAVLAGWAGPILFVGFGVPAILKAFGVSAHRTAHPLPC
;
A
#
# COMPACT_ATOMS: atom_id res chain seq x y z
N MET A 1 -30.93 -61.35 -56.27
CA MET A 1 -31.92 -60.30 -55.93
C MET A 1 -31.13 -59.04 -55.59
N GLY A 2 -31.58 -57.87 -56.09
CA GLY A 2 -30.82 -56.59 -56.16
C GLY A 2 -30.26 -56.08 -54.82
N SER A 3 -29.43 -55.03 -54.78
CA SER A 3 -29.55 -53.75 -55.48
C SER A 3 -28.28 -52.88 -55.32
N THR A 4 -27.93 -52.15 -56.38
CA THR A 4 -27.35 -50.78 -56.47
C THR A 4 -26.34 -50.30 -55.40
N ALA A 5 -25.06 -50.09 -55.71
CA ALA A 5 -24.46 -48.93 -56.42
C ALA A 5 -24.47 -47.60 -55.65
N ALA A 6 -23.29 -47.13 -55.21
CA ALA A 6 -22.84 -45.75 -55.34
C ALA A 6 -21.32 -45.68 -55.13
N ASP A 7 -20.65 -45.24 -56.19
CA ASP A 7 -19.24 -44.91 -56.33
C ASP A 7 -19.02 -43.46 -55.88
N THR A 8 -17.83 -43.14 -55.36
CA THR A 8 -17.12 -41.85 -55.52
C THR A 8 -15.89 -41.85 -54.62
N GLY A 9 -14.70 -41.87 -55.23
CA GLY A 9 -13.44 -41.70 -54.54
C GLY A 9 -13.23 -40.27 -54.03
N LEU A 10 -12.20 -40.09 -53.21
CA LEU A 10 -11.32 -38.93 -53.26
C LEU A 10 -10.05 -39.20 -52.44
N SER A 11 -8.96 -38.69 -52.99
CA SER A 11 -7.56 -38.82 -52.65
C SER A 11 -7.17 -38.19 -51.30
N GLY A 12 -6.25 -38.85 -50.62
CA GLY A 12 -5.08 -38.32 -49.90
C GLY A 12 -5.14 -36.94 -49.24
N ALA A 13 -5.09 -36.93 -47.91
CA ALA A 13 -4.36 -35.94 -47.14
C ALA A 13 -3.87 -36.60 -45.84
N GLY A 14 -2.56 -36.59 -45.61
CA GLY A 14 -1.93 -37.12 -44.39
C GLY A 14 -2.22 -36.26 -43.15
N PRO A 15 -1.89 -36.77 -41.95
CA PRO A 15 -2.18 -36.08 -40.71
C PRO A 15 -1.38 -34.78 -40.57
N PRO A 16 -1.96 -33.70 -40.03
CA PRO A 16 -1.26 -32.45 -39.84
C PRO A 16 -0.20 -32.59 -38.74
N SER A 17 1.00 -32.11 -39.02
CA SER A 17 2.09 -31.92 -38.07
C SER A 17 1.71 -30.88 -36.99
N PRO A 18 2.03 -31.11 -35.70
CA PRO A 18 1.73 -30.17 -34.63
C PRO A 18 2.76 -29.04 -34.65
N GLY A 19 2.36 -27.87 -35.15
CA GLY A 19 3.21 -26.67 -35.23
C GLY A 19 2.49 -25.40 -34.78
N HIS A 20 3.03 -24.80 -33.73
CA HIS A 20 3.16 -23.35 -33.50
C HIS A 20 1.97 -22.39 -33.35
N ASP A 21 0.70 -22.79 -33.40
CA ASP A 21 -0.40 -21.80 -33.37
C ASP A 21 -1.02 -21.51 -31.98
N TRP A 22 -0.85 -22.40 -31.00
CA TRP A 22 -1.47 -22.20 -29.66
C TRP A 22 -0.79 -21.12 -28.82
N ALA A 23 0.51 -20.86 -29.05
CA ALA A 23 1.29 -19.86 -28.33
C ALA A 23 0.94 -18.42 -28.77
N GLN A 24 0.54 -18.20 -30.03
CA GLN A 24 0.14 -16.87 -30.51
C GLN A 24 -1.30 -16.51 -30.12
N GLN A 25 -2.23 -17.47 -30.04
CA GLN A 25 -3.59 -17.21 -29.53
C GLN A 25 -3.65 -17.01 -28.01
N ALA A 26 -2.75 -17.63 -27.24
CA ALA A 26 -2.60 -17.35 -25.81
C ALA A 26 -1.96 -15.96 -25.54
N ALA A 27 -1.07 -15.49 -26.41
CA ALA A 27 -0.45 -14.16 -26.30
C ALA A 27 -1.43 -13.02 -26.66
N ALA A 28 -2.33 -13.21 -27.63
CA ALA A 28 -3.30 -12.19 -28.04
C ALA A 28 -4.47 -11.99 -27.06
N SER A 29 -4.76 -12.99 -26.20
CA SER A 29 -5.81 -12.93 -25.16
C SER A 29 -5.26 -12.62 -23.75
N ALA A 30 -3.94 -12.54 -23.61
CA ALA A 30 -3.22 -12.19 -22.39
C ALA A 30 -2.71 -10.75 -22.36
N ALA A 31 -3.10 -9.90 -23.33
CA ALA A 31 -2.82 -8.48 -23.24
C ALA A 31 -3.46 -7.94 -21.95
N PRO A 32 -2.67 -7.45 -20.96
CA PRO A 32 -3.24 -6.77 -19.82
C PRO A 32 -4.01 -5.57 -20.37
N VAL A 33 -5.28 -5.43 -20.00
CA VAL A 33 -5.91 -4.10 -20.05
C VAL A 33 -4.99 -3.24 -19.19
N PRO A 34 -4.28 -2.26 -19.76
CA PRO A 34 -3.47 -1.37 -18.95
C PRO A 34 -4.46 -0.70 -18.01
N LEU A 35 -4.29 -0.89 -16.70
CA LEU A 35 -4.81 0.09 -15.76
C LEU A 35 -4.01 1.36 -16.07
N GLN A 36 -4.57 2.18 -16.97
CA GLN A 36 -4.14 3.55 -17.14
C GLN A 36 -4.45 4.22 -15.81
N TYR A 37 -3.44 4.32 -14.96
CA TYR A 37 -3.51 5.24 -13.83
C TYR A 37 -3.56 6.65 -14.43
N PRO A 38 -4.60 7.45 -14.15
CA PRO A 38 -4.55 8.85 -14.52
C PRO A 38 -3.32 9.46 -13.84
N SER A 39 -2.49 10.16 -14.62
CA SER A 39 -1.44 11.00 -14.08
C SER A 39 -2.08 11.97 -13.10
N VAL A 40 -1.84 11.80 -11.80
CA VAL A 40 -2.30 12.73 -10.78
C VAL A 40 -1.46 14.00 -10.95
N SER A 41 -2.06 15.04 -11.52
CA SER A 41 -1.52 16.38 -11.43
C SER A 41 -1.56 16.81 -9.97
N VAL A 42 -0.40 16.85 -9.33
CA VAL A 42 -0.23 17.43 -8.00
C VAL A 42 -0.64 18.91 -8.08
N PRO A 43 -1.65 19.38 -7.33
CA PRO A 43 -1.94 20.80 -7.27
C PRO A 43 -0.71 21.52 -6.74
N GLN A 44 -0.16 22.47 -7.50
CA GLN A 44 0.85 23.37 -6.96
C GLN A 44 0.23 24.15 -5.80
N ILE A 45 0.74 23.90 -4.60
CA ILE A 45 0.44 24.72 -3.43
C ILE A 45 1.12 26.07 -3.68
N GLN A 46 0.34 27.10 -3.98
CA GLN A 46 0.84 28.47 -3.93
C GLN A 46 1.32 28.74 -2.50
N PRO A 47 2.56 29.23 -2.30
CA PRO A 47 2.99 29.65 -0.98
C PRO A 47 2.08 30.78 -0.51
N LEU A 48 1.47 30.59 0.67
CA LEU A 48 0.80 31.66 1.40
C LEU A 48 1.82 32.77 1.66
N HIS A 49 1.73 33.86 0.91
CA HIS A 49 2.39 35.11 1.27
C HIS A 49 1.74 35.63 2.56
N GLY A 50 2.33 35.26 3.68
CA GLY A 50 2.04 35.89 4.97
C GLY A 50 2.58 37.31 4.97
N ASP A 51 1.71 38.26 5.28
CA ASP A 51 2.05 39.64 5.59
C ASP A 51 3.01 39.67 6.80
N PRO A 52 4.24 40.20 6.67
CA PRO A 52 5.25 40.15 7.73
C PRO A 52 4.89 40.95 9.00
N ASP A 53 3.79 41.70 8.99
CA ASP A 53 3.36 42.53 10.12
C ASP A 53 2.30 41.86 11.04
N GLN A 54 1.92 40.59 10.82
CA GLN A 54 0.96 39.90 11.71
C GLN A 54 1.63 39.20 12.91
N ASP A 55 1.31 39.69 14.11
CA ASP A 55 1.78 39.20 15.41
C ASP A 55 1.23 37.78 15.71
N PRO A 56 2.08 36.76 15.91
CA PRO A 56 1.69 35.33 15.94
C PRO A 56 0.73 34.92 17.08
N VAL A 57 0.49 35.80 18.04
CA VAL A 57 -0.42 35.54 19.18
C VAL A 57 -1.89 35.71 18.79
N SER A 58 -2.19 36.47 17.73
CA SER A 58 -3.56 36.79 17.33
C SER A 58 -4.27 35.69 16.50
N LEU A 59 -3.52 34.77 15.89
CA LEU A 59 -4.06 33.64 15.12
C LEU A 59 -4.61 32.48 15.99
N LEU A 60 -4.22 32.41 17.26
CA LEU A 60 -4.59 31.32 18.16
C LEU A 60 -5.90 31.55 18.93
N ALA A 61 -6.48 32.76 18.88
CA ALA A 61 -7.64 33.12 19.69
C ALA A 61 -9.01 32.89 19.00
N ASN A 62 -9.06 32.60 17.69
CA ASN A 62 -10.31 32.68 16.93
C ASN A 62 -10.92 31.34 16.44
N ASN A 63 -10.42 30.19 16.91
CA ASN A 63 -10.95 28.87 16.54
C ASN A 63 -11.74 28.20 17.68
N GLY A 64 -12.73 28.92 18.22
CA GLY A 64 -13.70 28.41 19.20
C GLY A 64 -15.13 28.37 18.67
N HIS A 65 -15.67 27.15 18.51
CA HIS A 65 -17.07 26.72 18.40
C HIS A 65 -18.22 27.75 18.21
N THR A 66 -19.03 27.58 17.14
CA THR A 66 -20.52 27.49 17.19
C THR A 66 -21.10 27.09 15.79
N PRO A 67 -22.37 26.63 15.67
CA PRO A 67 -22.74 25.50 14.81
C PRO A 67 -23.61 25.85 13.58
N LEU A 68 -23.74 24.84 12.70
CA LEU A 68 -24.81 24.56 11.73
C LEU A 68 -25.97 25.57 11.64
N ARG A 69 -26.11 26.17 10.44
CA ARG A 69 -27.42 26.58 9.90
C ARG A 69 -27.57 26.10 8.46
N VAL A 70 -28.62 25.30 8.28
CA VAL A 70 -29.26 24.95 7.01
C VAL A 70 -30.00 26.18 6.47
N ALA A 71 -29.82 26.51 5.20
CA ALA A 71 -30.85 27.15 4.38
C ALA A 71 -30.61 26.85 2.90
N ALA A 72 -31.64 26.29 2.28
CA ALA A 72 -31.76 26.01 0.87
C ALA A 72 -32.00 27.28 0.04
N ALA A 73 -31.89 27.09 -1.28
CA ALA A 73 -32.68 27.72 -2.35
C ALA A 73 -31.89 28.56 -3.38
N THR A 74 -31.66 27.91 -4.51
CA THR A 74 -32.05 28.34 -5.87
C THR A 74 -31.38 29.59 -6.46
N GLY A 75 -30.35 29.36 -7.29
CA GLY A 75 -29.94 30.27 -8.35
C GLY A 75 -30.39 29.71 -9.71
N THR A 76 -31.36 30.38 -10.34
CA THR A 76 -31.74 30.15 -11.75
C THR A 76 -31.10 31.24 -12.61
N GLN A 77 -30.62 30.80 -13.77
CA GLN A 77 -30.05 31.58 -14.89
C GLN A 77 -30.79 32.88 -15.23
N LEU A 78 -30.10 33.82 -15.91
CA LEU A 78 -30.41 34.16 -17.31
C LEU A 78 -29.39 35.09 -17.99
N ASN A 79 -29.37 34.90 -19.30
CA ASN A 79 -28.53 35.36 -20.41
C ASN A 79 -28.83 36.79 -20.90
N ARG A 80 -27.82 37.53 -21.43
CA ARG A 80 -27.85 38.47 -22.60
C ARG A 80 -26.61 39.38 -22.58
N GLY A 81 -25.78 39.44 -23.64
CA GLY A 81 -25.92 40.32 -24.82
C GLY A 81 -25.18 41.65 -24.53
N ASP A 82 -24.46 42.35 -25.41
CA ASP A 82 -24.29 42.34 -26.85
C ASP A 82 -23.11 43.29 -27.21
N SER A 83 -22.45 43.04 -28.35
CA SER A 83 -21.76 43.96 -29.30
C SER A 83 -20.97 45.23 -28.88
N GLY A 84 -19.81 45.44 -29.54
CA GLY A 84 -19.22 46.78 -29.75
C GLY A 84 -17.76 46.80 -30.20
N ALA A 85 -17.51 47.03 -31.50
CA ALA A 85 -16.18 47.26 -32.09
C ALA A 85 -15.80 48.76 -32.09
N THR A 86 -14.51 49.09 -31.99
CA THR A 86 -13.87 50.25 -32.65
C THR A 86 -12.34 50.11 -32.68
N ALA A 87 -11.74 50.62 -33.76
CA ALA A 87 -10.34 50.56 -34.13
C ALA A 87 -9.50 51.72 -33.56
N GLY A 88 -8.17 51.59 -33.54
CA GLY A 88 -7.25 52.73 -33.37
C GLY A 88 -5.80 52.35 -33.04
N THR A 89 -4.93 52.51 -34.03
CA THR A 89 -3.46 52.39 -34.06
C THR A 89 -2.68 53.29 -33.09
N ALA A 90 -1.52 52.82 -32.58
CA ALA A 90 -0.25 53.57 -32.53
C ALA A 90 0.94 52.71 -32.02
N ASP A 91 2.06 52.82 -32.72
CA ASP A 91 3.41 52.36 -32.38
C ASP A 91 3.93 52.85 -31.02
N ALA A 92 4.70 52.01 -30.32
CA ALA A 92 5.97 52.41 -29.70
C ALA A 92 6.73 51.20 -29.15
N SER A 93 7.95 51.04 -29.64
CA SER A 93 9.01 50.15 -29.18
C SER A 93 9.43 50.42 -27.73
N SER A 94 9.66 49.36 -26.94
CA SER A 94 10.81 49.26 -26.02
C SER A 94 10.81 47.95 -25.24
N GLY A 95 11.97 47.29 -25.19
CA GLY A 95 12.37 46.39 -24.10
C GLY A 95 11.81 44.97 -24.14
N ALA A 96 12.28 44.15 -25.08
CA ALA A 96 12.25 42.70 -24.91
C ALA A 96 13.19 42.34 -23.74
N VAL A 97 12.61 42.19 -22.55
CA VAL A 97 13.25 41.43 -21.47
C VAL A 97 13.25 39.99 -21.94
N VAL A 98 14.45 39.45 -22.12
CA VAL A 98 14.68 38.03 -22.35
C VAL A 98 14.16 37.32 -21.10
N GLU A 99 12.92 36.85 -21.19
CA GLU A 99 12.33 35.92 -20.26
C GLU A 99 13.12 34.62 -20.43
N SER A 100 14.12 34.46 -19.56
CA SER A 100 14.95 33.27 -19.50
C SER A 100 14.07 32.09 -19.13
N ASP A 101 13.67 31.36 -20.17
CA ASP A 101 13.65 29.90 -20.24
C ASP A 101 13.58 29.23 -18.85
N LEU A 102 12.36 29.16 -18.31
CA LEU A 102 12.00 28.25 -17.23
C LEU A 102 12.04 26.83 -17.81
N THR A 103 13.26 26.36 -18.05
CA THR A 103 13.55 24.99 -18.38
C THR A 103 13.13 24.11 -17.21
N ASP A 104 12.47 23.01 -17.55
CA ASP A 104 12.00 21.93 -16.70
C ASP A 104 12.75 21.83 -15.36
N VAL A 105 12.13 22.33 -14.30
CA VAL A 105 12.56 22.02 -12.93
C VAL A 105 12.26 20.54 -12.72
N ASP A 106 13.29 19.71 -12.83
CA ASP A 106 13.21 18.30 -12.49
C ASP A 106 12.57 18.17 -11.10
N PRO A 107 11.37 17.56 -10.98
CA PRO A 107 10.65 17.46 -9.71
C PRO A 107 11.41 16.65 -8.65
N GLY A 108 12.52 16.00 -9.02
CA GLY A 108 13.43 15.30 -8.10
C GLY A 108 14.67 16.09 -7.65
N ALA A 109 15.00 17.22 -8.26
CA ALA A 109 16.18 18.00 -7.89
C ALA A 109 15.85 18.87 -6.66
N THR A 110 16.44 18.54 -5.52
CA THR A 110 16.22 19.28 -4.26
C THR A 110 16.71 20.73 -4.29
N GLY A 111 17.23 21.25 -5.41
CA GLY A 111 17.70 22.63 -5.57
C GLY A 111 18.85 23.04 -4.64
N VAL A 112 19.35 22.11 -3.80
CA VAL A 112 20.31 22.36 -2.73
C VAL A 112 21.73 22.56 -3.26
N ASP A 113 22.02 22.19 -4.51
CA ASP A 113 23.38 22.27 -5.06
C ASP A 113 23.95 23.67 -5.06
N GLY A 114 23.11 24.68 -5.33
CA GLY A 114 23.50 26.08 -5.30
C GLY A 114 23.64 26.68 -3.89
N PHE A 115 23.35 25.91 -2.84
CA PHE A 115 23.47 26.39 -1.46
C PHE A 115 24.90 26.25 -0.96
N ASP A 116 25.35 27.26 -0.23
CA ASP A 116 26.60 27.20 0.52
C ASP A 116 26.53 26.15 1.65
N ASP A 117 27.68 25.72 2.14
CA ASP A 117 27.77 24.68 3.18
C ASP A 117 27.00 25.04 4.46
N THR A 118 26.87 26.34 4.78
CA THR A 118 26.10 26.80 5.94
C THR A 118 24.61 26.57 5.73
N ARG A 119 24.07 26.94 4.56
CA ARG A 119 22.67 26.66 4.22
C ARG A 119 22.39 25.17 4.17
N LYS A 120 23.28 24.37 3.58
CA LYS A 120 23.17 22.90 3.59
C LYS A 120 23.17 22.34 5.00
N PHE A 121 23.97 22.92 5.92
CA PHE A 121 23.97 22.54 7.33
C PHE A 121 22.66 22.91 8.04
N VAL A 122 22.10 24.11 7.79
CA VAL A 122 20.79 24.51 8.34
C VAL A 122 19.70 23.54 7.89
N PHE A 123 19.63 23.22 6.60
CA PHE A 123 18.68 22.22 6.10
C PHE A 123 18.93 20.82 6.69
N ALA A 124 20.20 20.43 6.84
CA ALA A 124 20.54 19.17 7.51
C ALA A 124 19.97 19.13 8.93
N ASP A 125 20.20 20.17 9.74
CA ASP A 125 19.72 20.23 11.13
C ASP A 125 18.17 20.27 11.20
N GLU A 126 17.53 21.08 10.36
CA GLU A 126 16.07 21.19 10.28
C GLU A 126 15.41 19.86 9.92
N TRP A 127 15.96 19.14 8.94
CA TRP A 127 15.48 17.83 8.52
C TRP A 127 15.95 16.69 9.43
N GLY A 128 16.84 16.96 10.39
CA GLY A 128 17.37 15.97 11.33
C GLY A 128 18.45 15.05 10.75
N PHE A 129 19.13 15.48 9.69
CA PHE A 129 20.30 14.83 9.11
C PHE A 129 21.60 15.46 9.62
N MET A 130 22.69 14.68 9.59
CA MET A 130 24.03 15.18 9.91
C MET A 130 24.64 16.03 8.79
N ARG A 131 24.19 15.80 7.54
CA ARG A 131 24.68 16.47 6.34
C ARG A 131 23.69 16.29 5.20
N VAL A 132 23.55 17.30 4.34
CA VAL A 132 22.87 17.20 3.04
C VAL A 132 23.93 17.08 1.93
N GLY A 133 23.76 16.09 1.07
CA GLY A 133 24.62 15.88 -0.10
C GLY A 133 24.32 16.86 -1.24
N GLY A 134 25.10 16.80 -2.32
CA GLY A 134 24.70 17.42 -3.58
C GLY A 134 23.65 16.60 -4.33
N ASN A 135 23.07 17.15 -5.40
CA ASN A 135 22.22 16.38 -6.29
C ASN A 135 23.04 15.28 -6.99
N LEU A 136 22.33 14.29 -7.49
CA LEU A 136 22.92 13.27 -8.34
C LEU A 136 23.38 13.91 -9.66
N PRO A 137 24.43 13.36 -10.32
CA PRO A 137 24.86 13.84 -11.64
C PRO A 137 23.69 13.90 -12.63
N GLU A 138 23.71 14.88 -13.53
CA GLU A 138 22.69 14.98 -14.59
C GLU A 138 22.58 13.68 -15.39
N GLY A 139 21.34 13.29 -15.69
CA GLY A 139 21.04 12.01 -16.37
C GLY A 139 21.03 10.79 -15.45
N THR A 140 21.24 10.94 -14.14
CA THR A 140 21.05 9.84 -13.19
C THR A 140 19.56 9.52 -13.08
N THR A 141 19.18 8.33 -13.54
CA THR A 141 17.82 7.81 -13.40
C THR A 141 17.80 6.65 -12.39
N PRO A 142 16.64 6.28 -11.83
CA PRO A 142 16.51 5.03 -11.07
C PRO A 142 17.01 3.79 -11.83
N ALA A 143 16.89 3.78 -13.17
CA ALA A 143 17.41 2.70 -14.01
C ALA A 143 18.94 2.63 -13.99
N THR A 144 19.62 3.78 -13.95
CA THR A 144 21.08 3.85 -13.80
C THR A 144 21.55 3.12 -12.53
N PHE A 145 20.77 3.15 -11.45
CA PHE A 145 21.07 2.37 -10.25
C PHE A 145 20.80 0.88 -10.42
N SER A 146 19.75 0.52 -11.15
CA SER A 146 19.44 -0.89 -11.46
C SER A 146 20.56 -1.55 -12.25
N ASP A 147 21.13 -0.82 -13.23
CA ASP A 147 22.22 -1.32 -14.10
C ASP A 147 23.53 -1.56 -13.33
N MET A 148 23.71 -0.93 -12.16
CA MET A 148 24.86 -1.18 -11.29
C MET A 148 24.78 -2.55 -10.59
N PHE A 149 23.60 -3.18 -10.53
CA PHE A 149 23.44 -4.48 -9.90
C PHE A 149 23.51 -5.61 -10.94
N PRO A 150 24.33 -6.66 -10.68
CA PRO A 150 24.35 -7.85 -11.52
C PRO A 150 22.97 -8.49 -11.73
N GLU A 151 22.67 -8.95 -12.94
CA GLU A 151 21.38 -9.57 -13.32
C GLU A 151 20.95 -10.72 -12.40
N ARG A 152 21.90 -11.47 -11.83
CA ARG A 152 21.63 -12.55 -10.87
C ARG A 152 20.82 -12.09 -9.65
N PHE A 153 20.84 -10.80 -9.30
CA PHE A 153 20.04 -10.25 -8.20
C PHE A 153 18.57 -10.04 -8.56
N PHE A 154 18.24 -10.04 -9.86
CA PHE A 154 16.88 -9.93 -10.38
C PHE A 154 16.31 -11.26 -10.85
N ALA A 155 17.16 -12.29 -10.99
CA ALA A 155 16.75 -13.63 -11.40
C ALA A 155 15.84 -14.28 -10.34
N VAL A 156 14.60 -14.60 -10.73
CA VAL A 156 13.65 -15.33 -9.88
C VAL A 156 13.99 -16.80 -9.92
N GLU A 157 14.29 -17.38 -8.76
CA GLU A 157 14.60 -18.81 -8.67
C GLU A 157 13.41 -19.62 -8.12
N PRO A 158 12.77 -20.50 -8.93
CA PRO A 158 11.53 -21.19 -8.53
C PRO A 158 11.67 -22.04 -7.26
N ARG A 159 12.84 -22.65 -7.03
CA ARG A 159 13.11 -23.43 -5.82
C ARG A 159 13.06 -22.58 -4.56
N HIS A 160 13.54 -21.33 -4.64
CA HIS A 160 13.53 -20.41 -3.51
C HIS A 160 12.12 -19.87 -3.26
N ALA A 161 11.37 -19.56 -4.32
CA ALA A 161 9.96 -19.19 -4.20
C ALA A 161 9.12 -20.32 -3.58
N ALA A 162 9.32 -21.56 -4.03
CA ALA A 162 8.65 -22.72 -3.45
C ALA A 162 9.05 -22.94 -1.99
N ALA A 163 10.34 -22.87 -1.65
CA ALA A 163 10.83 -22.99 -0.29
C ALA A 163 10.29 -21.88 0.63
N ALA A 164 10.18 -20.65 0.12
CA ALA A 164 9.65 -19.51 0.86
C ALA A 164 8.20 -19.74 1.31
N ILE A 165 7.40 -20.49 0.55
CA ILE A 165 6.04 -20.88 0.93
C ILE A 165 6.03 -22.16 1.78
N ALA A 166 6.79 -23.18 1.36
CA ALA A 166 6.77 -24.50 1.97
C ALA A 166 7.31 -24.50 3.41
N VAL A 167 8.38 -23.76 3.69
CA VAL A 167 9.02 -23.73 5.01
C VAL A 167 8.07 -23.13 6.07
N PRO A 168 7.45 -21.95 5.87
CA PRO A 168 6.46 -21.44 6.80
C PRO A 168 5.24 -22.35 6.95
N LEU A 169 4.72 -22.92 5.87
CA LEU A 169 3.59 -23.87 5.97
C LEU A 169 3.95 -25.10 6.80
N ALA A 170 5.14 -25.65 6.61
CA ALA A 170 5.63 -26.79 7.39
C ALA A 170 5.83 -26.42 8.87
N ALA A 171 6.40 -25.25 9.17
CA ALA A 171 6.57 -24.75 10.53
C ALA A 171 5.22 -24.53 11.23
N MET A 172 4.25 -23.97 10.52
CA MET A 172 2.89 -23.76 11.01
C MET A 172 2.18 -25.10 11.26
N ALA A 173 2.29 -26.06 10.33
CA ALA A 173 1.76 -27.41 10.49
C ALA A 173 2.39 -28.15 11.68
N ALA A 174 3.70 -28.02 11.88
CA ALA A 174 4.39 -28.59 13.02
C ALA A 174 3.93 -27.97 14.35
N GLY A 175 3.79 -26.64 14.40
CA GLY A 175 3.30 -25.93 15.59
C GLY A 175 1.86 -26.32 15.95
N TYR A 176 0.95 -26.33 14.98
CA TYR A 176 -0.43 -26.77 15.21
C TYR A 176 -0.51 -28.26 15.52
N GLY A 177 0.25 -29.10 14.83
CA GLY A 177 0.33 -30.54 15.08
C GLY A 177 0.80 -30.85 16.49
N TRP A 178 1.80 -30.11 16.99
CA TRP A 178 2.26 -30.24 18.37
C TRP A 178 1.19 -29.82 19.38
N LEU A 179 0.57 -28.64 19.18
CA LEU A 179 -0.50 -28.15 20.04
C LEU A 179 -1.68 -29.11 20.09
N TRP A 180 -2.03 -29.74 18.96
CA TRP A 180 -3.08 -30.74 18.87
C TRP A 180 -2.68 -32.04 19.57
N TYR A 181 -1.48 -32.56 19.32
CA TYR A 181 -0.97 -33.79 19.92
C TYR A 181 -0.86 -33.70 21.45
N MET A 182 -0.43 -32.55 21.96
CA MET A 182 -0.17 -32.32 23.39
C MET A 182 -1.29 -31.52 24.09
N HIS A 183 -2.44 -31.33 23.46
CA HIS A 183 -3.44 -30.33 23.86
C HIS A 183 -3.85 -30.37 25.36
N SER A 184 -3.92 -31.57 25.96
CA SER A 184 -4.33 -31.76 27.36
C SER A 184 -3.20 -31.73 28.39
N ILE A 185 -1.94 -31.78 27.96
CA ILE A 185 -0.76 -31.90 28.84
C ILE A 185 0.34 -30.88 28.55
N CYS A 186 0.18 -30.07 27.50
CA CYS A 186 1.16 -29.10 27.06
C CYS A 186 1.34 -28.01 28.13
N PRO A 187 2.50 -27.90 28.78
CA PRO A 187 2.75 -26.83 29.74
C PRO A 187 2.72 -25.47 29.03
N ALA A 188 2.33 -24.42 29.76
CA ALA A 188 2.11 -23.08 29.19
C ALA A 188 3.31 -22.54 28.38
N TRP A 189 4.55 -22.85 28.79
CA TRP A 189 5.75 -22.42 28.06
C TRP A 189 5.88 -23.07 26.67
N GLN A 190 5.46 -24.34 26.52
CA GLN A 190 5.44 -25.01 25.22
C GLN A 190 4.33 -24.45 24.33
N GLN A 191 3.18 -24.12 24.91
CA GLN A 191 2.11 -23.45 24.18
C GLN A 191 2.58 -22.10 23.64
N LEU A 192 3.31 -21.33 24.46
CA LEU A 192 3.91 -20.06 24.05
C LEU A 192 4.97 -20.26 22.95
N ALA A 193 5.83 -21.27 23.07
CA ALA A 193 6.82 -21.59 22.04
C ALA A 193 6.16 -21.96 20.70
N CYS A 194 5.10 -22.76 20.73
CA CYS A 194 4.33 -23.11 19.53
C CYS A 194 3.62 -21.89 18.94
N ALA A 195 3.03 -21.04 19.77
CA ALA A 195 2.42 -19.79 19.33
C ALA A 195 3.45 -18.86 18.66
N ALA A 196 4.67 -18.76 19.22
CA ALA A 196 5.76 -18.00 18.62
C ALA A 196 6.21 -18.59 17.27
N LEU A 197 6.34 -19.92 17.16
CA LEU A 197 6.66 -20.59 15.90
C LEU A 197 5.60 -20.36 14.83
N ILE A 198 4.31 -20.55 15.19
CA ILE A 198 3.17 -20.32 14.29
C ILE A 198 3.11 -18.85 13.86
N GLY A 199 3.26 -17.92 14.80
CA GLY A 199 3.26 -16.48 14.49
C GLY A 199 4.42 -16.08 13.58
N THR A 200 5.61 -16.66 13.79
CA THR A 200 6.78 -16.42 12.94
C THR A 200 6.59 -17.00 11.53
N ALA A 201 6.05 -18.21 11.43
CA ALA A 201 5.69 -18.82 10.16
C ALA A 201 4.64 -17.97 9.42
N TYR A 202 3.61 -17.51 10.14
CA TYR A 202 2.59 -16.65 9.58
C TYR A 202 3.16 -15.32 9.05
N MET A 203 4.10 -14.71 9.78
CA MET A 203 4.82 -13.52 9.31
C MET A 203 5.57 -13.79 8.00
N GLY A 204 6.16 -14.98 7.84
CA GLY A 204 6.77 -15.41 6.57
C GLY A 204 5.77 -15.42 5.42
N LEU A 205 4.59 -16.00 5.61
CA LEU A 205 3.52 -16.03 4.60
C LEU A 205 2.95 -14.64 4.30
N PHE A 206 2.80 -13.80 5.33
CA PHE A 206 2.41 -12.40 5.17
C PHE A 206 3.41 -11.63 4.31
N LYS A 207 4.71 -11.84 4.50
CA LYS A 207 5.75 -11.23 3.66
C LYS A 207 5.63 -11.66 2.19
N ILE A 208 5.29 -12.92 1.93
CA ILE A 208 5.05 -13.39 0.56
C ILE A 208 3.83 -12.70 -0.05
N ALA A 209 2.72 -12.61 0.70
CA ALA A 209 1.54 -11.86 0.25
C ALA A 209 1.86 -10.38 -0.03
N HIS A 210 2.73 -9.79 0.79
CA HIS A 210 3.22 -8.43 0.62
C HIS A 210 4.03 -8.25 -0.68
N GLU A 211 4.93 -9.18 -1.01
CA GLU A 211 5.62 -9.17 -2.31
C GLU A 211 4.67 -9.40 -3.49
N CYS A 212 3.65 -10.26 -3.32
CA CYS A 212 2.60 -10.47 -4.31
C CYS A 212 1.79 -9.18 -4.59
N ALA A 213 1.53 -8.36 -3.57
CA ALA A 213 0.84 -7.08 -3.74
C ALA A 213 1.62 -6.06 -4.59
N CYS A 214 2.95 -6.16 -4.59
CA CYS A 214 3.84 -5.42 -5.50
C CYS A 214 4.10 -6.13 -6.83
N PHE A 215 3.51 -7.31 -7.05
CA PHE A 215 3.80 -8.18 -8.18
C PHE A 215 5.27 -8.63 -8.32
N ARG A 216 6.04 -8.64 -7.22
CA ARG A 216 7.48 -8.93 -7.21
C ARG A 216 7.81 -10.40 -7.00
N PHE A 217 6.89 -11.18 -6.43
CA PHE A 217 7.16 -12.57 -6.05
C PHE A 217 7.26 -13.51 -7.26
N LEU A 218 6.34 -13.38 -8.22
CA LEU A 218 6.33 -14.13 -9.49
C LEU A 218 5.94 -13.18 -10.65
N PRO A 219 6.86 -12.33 -11.11
CA PRO A 219 6.57 -11.23 -12.04
C PRO A 219 5.84 -11.65 -13.32
N GLU A 220 6.09 -12.87 -13.80
CA GLU A 220 5.45 -13.44 -15.00
C GLU A 220 3.97 -13.83 -14.81
N SER A 221 3.47 -13.82 -13.58
CA SER A 221 2.12 -14.33 -13.25
C SER A 221 1.31 -13.41 -12.31
N PRO A 222 0.96 -12.18 -12.71
CA PRO A 222 0.24 -11.22 -11.85
C PRO A 222 -1.06 -11.77 -11.25
N ARG A 223 -1.85 -12.51 -12.04
CA ARG A 223 -3.10 -13.12 -11.58
C ARG A 223 -2.88 -14.18 -10.48
N LEU A 224 -1.81 -14.97 -10.60
CA LEU A 224 -1.45 -15.95 -9.59
C LEU A 224 -1.02 -15.25 -8.31
N GLN A 225 -0.28 -14.14 -8.42
CA GLN A 225 0.11 -13.34 -7.26
C GLN A 225 -1.09 -12.74 -6.54
N ASP A 226 -2.11 -12.25 -7.26
CA ASP A 226 -3.34 -11.78 -6.63
C ASP A 226 -4.08 -12.89 -5.87
N ALA A 227 -4.20 -14.08 -6.47
CA ALA A 227 -4.81 -15.24 -5.81
C ALA A 227 -4.00 -15.70 -4.59
N LEU A 228 -2.67 -15.79 -4.72
CA LEU A 228 -1.77 -16.16 -3.62
C LEU A 228 -1.85 -15.14 -2.48
N GLY A 229 -1.77 -13.85 -2.79
CA GLY A 229 -1.87 -12.78 -1.79
C GLY A 229 -3.20 -12.83 -1.02
N LEU A 230 -4.31 -13.04 -1.73
CA LEU A 230 -5.62 -13.21 -1.12
C LEU A 230 -5.63 -14.42 -0.18
N VAL A 231 -5.20 -15.60 -0.64
CA VAL A 231 -5.23 -16.85 0.14
C VAL A 231 -4.31 -16.77 1.35
N LEU A 232 -3.10 -16.25 1.20
CA LEU A 232 -2.11 -16.17 2.28
C LEU A 232 -2.50 -15.19 3.38
N MET A 233 -3.31 -14.17 3.09
CA MET A 233 -3.82 -13.22 4.09
C MET A 233 -5.15 -13.61 4.74
N LEU A 234 -5.84 -14.66 4.24
CA LEU A 234 -7.10 -15.15 4.81
C LEU A 234 -7.03 -15.41 6.32
N PRO A 235 -6.01 -16.11 6.86
CA PRO A 235 -6.01 -16.44 8.29
C PRO A 235 -5.90 -15.21 9.19
N SER A 236 -5.28 -14.13 8.71
CA SER A 236 -5.25 -12.84 9.41
C SER A 236 -6.49 -11.99 9.22
N LEU A 237 -7.46 -12.42 8.42
CA LEU A 237 -8.65 -11.62 8.10
C LEU A 237 -8.32 -10.24 7.49
N TYR A 238 -7.13 -10.09 6.89
CA TYR A 238 -6.81 -8.87 6.17
C TYR A 238 -7.50 -8.90 4.80
N PRO A 239 -8.31 -7.90 4.45
CA PRO A 239 -8.82 -7.72 3.09
C PRO A 239 -7.68 -7.35 2.13
N PHE A 240 -7.12 -8.34 1.43
CA PHE A 240 -5.91 -8.22 0.59
C PHE A 240 -5.97 -7.01 -0.35
N THR A 241 -7.08 -6.80 -1.07
CA THR A 241 -7.20 -5.70 -2.03
C THR A 241 -7.11 -4.32 -1.37
N SER A 242 -7.85 -4.10 -0.29
CA SER A 242 -7.82 -2.80 0.40
C SER A 242 -6.49 -2.56 1.09
N TRP A 243 -5.90 -3.60 1.70
CA TRP A 243 -4.57 -3.55 2.28
C TRP A 243 -3.53 -3.22 1.22
N ARG A 244 -3.61 -3.83 0.04
CA ARG A 244 -2.72 -3.57 -1.11
C ARG A 244 -2.81 -2.12 -1.56
N LEU A 245 -4.01 -1.54 -1.68
CA LEU A 245 -4.16 -0.13 -2.08
C LEU A 245 -3.54 0.81 -1.05
N HIS A 246 -3.76 0.58 0.25
CA HIS A 246 -3.10 1.34 1.31
C HIS A 246 -1.58 1.17 1.27
N TYR A 247 -1.10 -0.04 0.99
CA TYR A 247 0.31 -0.32 0.90
C TYR A 247 0.95 0.35 -0.32
N MET A 248 0.30 0.39 -1.48
CA MET A 248 0.77 1.17 -2.64
C MET A 248 0.82 2.67 -2.32
N HIS A 249 -0.18 3.18 -1.61
CA HIS A 249 -0.17 4.57 -1.14
C HIS A 249 0.98 4.83 -0.16
N HIS A 250 1.24 3.91 0.76
CA HIS A 250 2.39 3.96 1.66
C HIS A 250 3.70 4.02 0.86
N LEU A 251 3.88 3.13 -0.14
CA LEU A 251 5.05 3.12 -1.01
C LEU A 251 5.25 4.44 -1.76
N ALA A 252 4.18 5.07 -2.23
CA ALA A 252 4.24 6.34 -2.94
C ALA A 252 4.61 7.53 -2.04
N HIS A 253 4.30 7.45 -0.74
CA HIS A 253 4.50 8.53 0.23
C HIS A 253 5.46 8.12 1.35
N LEU A 254 6.34 7.13 1.11
CA LEU A 254 7.31 6.66 2.10
C LEU A 254 8.12 7.84 2.66
N ASN A 255 8.19 7.93 3.99
CA ASN A 255 8.88 9.00 4.74
C ASN A 255 8.26 10.41 4.63
N MET A 256 7.11 10.56 3.97
CA MET A 256 6.34 11.78 4.00
C MET A 256 5.43 11.76 5.23
N LEU A 257 5.81 12.53 6.25
CA LEU A 257 5.26 12.40 7.60
C LEU A 257 3.73 12.51 7.66
N TRP A 258 3.14 13.41 6.87
CA TRP A 258 1.71 13.69 6.91
C TRP A 258 0.92 13.00 5.80
N GLU A 259 1.60 12.65 4.72
CA GLU A 259 1.05 12.00 3.55
C GLU A 259 0.98 10.49 3.75
N ASP A 260 1.94 9.88 4.46
CA ASP A 260 1.88 8.47 4.88
C ASP A 260 0.91 8.25 6.05
N THR A 261 -0.35 8.56 5.81
CA THR A 261 -1.43 8.49 6.79
C THR A 261 -1.75 7.07 7.26
N PHE A 262 -1.25 6.04 6.59
CA PHE A 262 -1.51 4.63 6.93
C PHE A 262 -0.34 3.93 7.63
N GLY A 263 0.84 4.52 7.54
CA GLY A 263 2.03 4.10 8.25
C GLY A 263 2.03 4.46 9.73
N TRP A 264 3.15 4.16 10.36
CA TRP A 264 3.40 4.50 11.76
C TRP A 264 3.82 5.96 11.86
N HIS A 265 3.00 6.82 12.46
CA HIS A 265 3.32 8.25 12.56
C HIS A 265 4.27 8.52 13.73
N PRO A 266 5.55 8.88 13.48
CA PRO A 266 6.49 9.19 14.55
C PRO A 266 6.08 10.46 15.28
N TYR A 267 6.52 10.55 16.54
CA TYR A 267 6.23 11.69 17.38
C TYR A 267 7.15 12.87 17.01
N THR A 268 6.57 14.03 16.71
CA THR A 268 7.37 15.21 16.31
C THR A 268 8.00 15.90 17.52
N LYS A 269 9.09 16.65 17.30
CA LYS A 269 9.73 17.48 18.34
C LYS A 269 8.71 18.43 18.98
N LEU A 270 7.83 19.03 18.17
CA LEU A 270 6.78 19.93 18.63
C LEU A 270 5.74 19.20 19.51
N GLN A 271 5.25 18.03 19.08
CA GLN A 271 4.31 17.25 19.89
C GLN A 271 4.93 16.87 21.25
N LEU A 272 6.22 16.50 21.25
CA LEU A 272 6.98 16.22 22.47
C LEU A 272 7.11 17.43 23.39
N ALA A 273 7.51 18.58 22.84
CA ALA A 273 7.62 19.81 23.61
C ALA A 273 6.26 20.21 24.21
N THR A 274 5.19 20.16 23.42
CA THR A 274 3.82 20.47 23.87
C THR A 274 3.36 19.55 24.99
N GLU A 275 3.57 18.23 24.89
CA GLU A 275 3.18 17.32 25.98
C GLU A 275 4.03 17.51 27.24
N VAL A 276 5.31 17.87 27.13
CA VAL A 276 6.13 18.21 28.29
C VAL A 276 5.62 19.50 28.96
N LEU A 277 5.32 20.54 28.17
CA LEU A 277 4.86 21.84 28.66
C LEU A 277 3.47 21.76 29.30
N LEU A 278 2.57 20.95 28.76
CA LEU A 278 1.22 20.73 29.30
C LEU A 278 1.19 19.76 30.50
N GLY A 279 2.35 19.39 31.06
CA GLY A 279 2.42 18.51 32.24
C GLY A 279 2.11 17.03 31.94
N GLY A 280 2.10 16.62 30.67
CA GLY A 280 1.81 15.26 30.19
C GLY A 280 2.90 14.23 30.44
N ARG A 281 3.78 14.42 31.45
CA ARG A 281 4.95 13.56 31.71
C ARG A 281 4.61 12.08 31.84
N TRP A 282 3.48 11.73 32.46
CA TRP A 282 3.05 10.34 32.58
C TRP A 282 2.63 9.71 31.25
N ARG A 283 2.04 10.49 30.32
CA ARG A 283 1.69 10.03 28.97
C ARG A 283 2.94 9.72 28.17
N LEU A 284 3.98 10.54 28.31
CA LEU A 284 5.29 10.31 27.71
C LEU A 284 5.96 9.04 28.26
N VAL A 285 5.87 8.79 29.57
CA VAL A 285 6.37 7.54 30.17
C VAL A 285 5.63 6.32 29.63
N LEU A 286 4.30 6.36 29.59
CA LEU A 286 3.50 5.26 29.04
C LEU A 286 3.77 5.03 27.56
N ARG A 287 3.85 6.10 26.75
CA ARG A 287 4.20 5.97 25.35
C ARG A 287 5.60 5.43 25.18
N ARG A 288 6.60 5.95 25.91
CA ARG A 288 7.95 5.40 25.86
C ARG A 288 7.95 3.92 26.22
N LEU A 289 7.21 3.50 27.25
CA LEU A 289 7.04 2.11 27.60
C LEU A 289 6.46 1.30 26.43
N VAL A 290 5.36 1.76 25.82
CA VAL A 290 4.76 1.06 24.66
C VAL A 290 5.69 1.03 23.45
N LEU A 291 6.41 2.12 23.16
CA LEU A 291 7.20 2.29 21.94
C LEU A 291 8.59 1.66 22.01
N THR A 292 9.18 1.57 23.20
CA THR A 292 10.56 1.08 23.41
C THR A 292 10.62 -0.34 23.98
N THR A 293 9.48 -0.96 24.27
CA THR A 293 9.41 -2.35 24.74
C THR A 293 8.69 -3.24 23.72
N PRO A 294 8.75 -4.58 23.89
CA PRO A 294 7.97 -5.51 23.10
C PRO A 294 6.44 -5.28 23.15
N LEU A 295 5.92 -4.40 24.01
CA LEU A 295 4.52 -3.98 23.95
C LEU A 295 4.14 -3.33 22.62
N LYS A 296 5.12 -2.79 21.86
CA LYS A 296 4.89 -2.32 20.49
C LYS A 296 4.37 -3.43 19.57
N LEU A 297 4.56 -4.71 19.90
CA LEU A 297 3.95 -5.82 19.16
C LEU A 297 2.42 -5.69 19.09
N PHE A 298 1.76 -5.11 20.10
CA PHE A 298 0.33 -4.83 20.06
C PHE A 298 -0.05 -3.70 19.10
N ALA A 299 0.90 -2.86 18.66
CA ALA A 299 0.64 -1.87 17.61
C ALA A 299 0.27 -2.53 16.28
N SER A 300 0.68 -3.79 16.06
CA SER A 300 0.23 -4.59 14.91
C SER A 300 -1.29 -4.82 14.92
N ILE A 301 -1.92 -4.90 16.09
CA ILE A 301 -3.39 -4.99 16.22
C ILE A 301 -4.03 -3.69 15.77
N GLY A 302 -3.45 -2.53 16.14
CA GLY A 302 -3.93 -1.23 15.66
C GLY A 302 -3.81 -1.10 14.14
N HIS A 303 -2.68 -1.54 13.58
CA HIS A 303 -2.49 -1.59 12.13
C HIS A 303 -3.46 -2.58 11.45
N TRP A 304 -3.73 -3.72 12.09
CA TRP A 304 -4.74 -4.68 11.63
C TRP A 304 -6.15 -4.10 11.65
N LEU A 305 -6.57 -3.47 12.75
CA LEU A 305 -7.86 -2.79 12.84
C LEU A 305 -8.00 -1.70 11.77
N ARG A 306 -6.92 -0.96 11.47
CA ARG A 306 -6.93 0.05 10.40
C ARG A 306 -7.17 -0.55 9.01
N SER A 307 -6.92 -1.84 8.79
CA SER A 307 -7.31 -2.47 7.51
C SER A 307 -8.83 -2.53 7.32
N PHE A 308 -9.61 -2.40 8.39
CA PHE A 308 -11.07 -2.27 8.33
C PHE A 308 -11.51 -0.89 7.83
N ASP A 309 -10.61 0.09 7.70
CA ASP A 309 -10.87 1.32 6.94
C ASP A 309 -11.27 1.01 5.47
N GLY A 310 -10.98 -0.21 4.98
CA GLY A 310 -11.53 -0.76 3.74
C GLY A 310 -13.06 -0.80 3.65
N LEU A 311 -13.78 -0.61 4.75
CA LEU A 311 -15.24 -0.47 4.78
C LEU A 311 -15.69 0.99 4.53
N ASP A 312 -14.80 1.97 4.72
CA ASP A 312 -15.03 3.37 4.40
C ASP A 312 -14.55 3.66 2.97
N LEU A 313 -15.43 3.39 1.99
CA LEU A 313 -15.12 3.56 0.58
C LEU A 313 -14.67 4.98 0.22
N LYS A 314 -15.00 6.00 1.00
CA LYS A 314 -14.59 7.41 0.75
C LYS A 314 -13.08 7.61 0.75
N ARG A 315 -12.32 6.66 1.30
CA ARG A 315 -10.86 6.67 1.35
C ARG A 315 -10.20 6.15 0.08
N PHE A 316 -10.98 5.60 -0.85
CA PHE A 316 -10.50 4.99 -2.07
C PHE A 316 -10.96 5.78 -3.28
N HIS A 317 -10.31 5.56 -4.42
CA HIS A 317 -10.81 6.06 -5.69
C HIS A 317 -12.09 5.31 -6.07
N GLN A 318 -13.07 6.02 -6.63
CA GLN A 318 -14.40 5.45 -6.96
C GLN A 318 -14.31 4.21 -7.86
N GLU A 319 -13.34 4.19 -8.77
CA GLU A 319 -13.08 3.07 -9.68
C GLU A 319 -12.64 1.79 -8.97
N THR A 320 -12.08 1.91 -7.76
CA THR A 320 -11.57 0.78 -6.97
C THR A 320 -12.59 0.23 -5.97
N TYR A 321 -13.76 0.85 -5.83
CA TYR A 321 -14.76 0.46 -4.82
C TYR A 321 -15.17 -1.00 -4.95
N TRP A 322 -15.44 -1.47 -6.17
CA TRP A 322 -15.84 -2.86 -6.39
C TRP A 322 -14.73 -3.83 -5.99
N ALA A 323 -13.47 -3.48 -6.26
CA ALA A 323 -12.31 -4.32 -5.97
C ALA A 323 -12.06 -4.38 -4.45
N VAL A 324 -12.22 -3.25 -3.76
CA VAL A 324 -12.17 -3.16 -2.29
C VAL A 324 -13.25 -4.03 -1.65
N LEU A 325 -14.51 -3.90 -2.11
CA LEU A 325 -15.63 -4.70 -1.62
C LEU A 325 -15.43 -6.20 -1.92
N ALA A 326 -15.00 -6.55 -3.13
CA ALA A 326 -14.69 -7.93 -3.50
C ALA A 326 -13.55 -8.51 -2.65
N GLY A 327 -12.57 -7.69 -2.26
CA GLY A 327 -11.48 -8.08 -1.37
C GLY A 327 -11.94 -8.56 0.01
N TRP A 328 -13.14 -8.18 0.46
CA TRP A 328 -13.74 -8.66 1.70
C TRP A 328 -14.35 -10.06 1.60
N ALA A 329 -14.61 -10.56 0.39
CA ALA A 329 -15.17 -11.90 0.21
C ALA A 329 -14.29 -12.97 0.86
N GLY A 330 -12.97 -12.85 0.76
CA GLY A 330 -12.01 -13.76 1.39
C GLY A 330 -12.19 -13.86 2.91
N PRO A 331 -11.96 -12.78 3.67
CA PRO A 331 -12.17 -12.78 5.12
C PRO A 331 -13.57 -13.23 5.54
N ILE A 332 -14.63 -12.79 4.83
CA ILE A 332 -16.02 -13.18 5.14
C ILE A 332 -16.21 -14.69 4.96
N LEU A 333 -15.73 -15.27 3.85
CA LEU A 333 -15.80 -16.70 3.61
C LEU A 333 -14.96 -17.48 4.62
N PHE A 334 -13.78 -16.98 5.00
CA PHE A 334 -12.95 -17.63 6.01
C PHE A 334 -13.62 -17.62 7.40
N VAL A 335 -14.27 -16.53 7.79
CA VAL A 335 -15.06 -16.48 9.03
C VAL A 335 -16.30 -17.37 8.93
N GLY A 336 -17.02 -17.34 7.81
CA GLY A 336 -18.26 -18.08 7.62
C GLY A 336 -18.09 -19.60 7.48
N PHE A 337 -16.97 -20.06 6.93
CA PHE A 337 -16.71 -21.47 6.66
C PHE A 337 -15.46 -21.99 7.35
N GLY A 338 -14.35 -21.25 7.27
CA GLY A 338 -13.06 -21.65 7.84
C GLY A 338 -13.10 -21.77 9.36
N VAL A 339 -13.57 -20.74 10.05
CA VAL A 339 -13.66 -20.75 11.52
C VAL A 339 -14.60 -21.87 12.02
N PRO A 340 -15.84 -22.04 11.52
CA PRO A 340 -16.68 -23.17 11.91
C PRO A 340 -16.06 -24.53 11.61
N ALA A 341 -15.37 -24.69 10.49
CA ALA A 341 -14.67 -25.94 10.17
C ALA A 341 -13.56 -26.23 11.18
N ILE A 342 -12.77 -25.22 11.55
CA ILE A 342 -11.74 -25.32 12.60
C ILE A 342 -12.39 -25.69 13.94
N LEU A 343 -13.43 -24.99 14.36
CA LEU A 343 -14.13 -25.25 15.62
C LEU A 343 -14.75 -26.66 15.67
N LYS A 344 -15.29 -27.15 14.54
CA LYS A 344 -15.84 -28.50 14.44
C LYS A 344 -14.74 -29.57 14.50
N ALA A 345 -13.61 -29.35 13.83
CA ALA A 345 -12.52 -30.32 13.75
C ALA A 345 -11.72 -30.41 15.07
N PHE A 346 -11.51 -29.28 15.74
CA PHE A 346 -10.64 -29.19 16.92
C PHE A 346 -11.41 -28.99 18.23
N GLY A 347 -12.70 -28.72 18.17
CA GLY A 347 -13.53 -28.43 19.34
C GLY A 347 -13.32 -27.02 19.90
N VAL A 348 -14.15 -26.65 20.88
CA VAL A 348 -13.91 -25.48 21.73
C VAL A 348 -13.20 -25.98 22.98
N SER A 349 -11.88 -25.83 23.05
CA SER A 349 -11.06 -26.27 24.18
C SER A 349 -11.34 -25.54 25.51
N ALA A 350 -12.30 -24.63 25.55
CA ALA A 350 -12.47 -23.68 26.64
C ALA A 350 -13.23 -24.19 27.88
N HIS A 351 -13.65 -25.46 28.00
CA HIS A 351 -14.63 -25.78 29.05
C HIS A 351 -14.56 -27.12 29.81
N ARG A 352 -13.40 -27.78 29.97
CA ARG A 352 -13.30 -28.97 30.86
C ARG A 352 -12.00 -29.11 31.66
N THR A 353 -11.48 -28.04 32.25
CA THR A 353 -10.39 -28.12 33.25
C THR A 353 -10.80 -27.64 34.64
N ALA A 354 -12.10 -27.72 34.96
CA ALA A 354 -12.61 -27.52 36.31
C ALA A 354 -13.16 -28.84 36.89
N HIS A 355 -12.34 -29.89 36.93
CA HIS A 355 -12.54 -30.96 37.90
C HIS A 355 -11.39 -30.89 38.91
N PRO A 356 -11.64 -30.51 40.17
CA PRO A 356 -10.63 -30.67 41.21
C PRO A 356 -10.34 -32.17 41.35
N LEU A 357 -9.06 -32.53 41.27
CA LEU A 357 -8.60 -33.87 41.62
C LEU A 357 -9.00 -34.16 43.09
N PRO A 358 -9.64 -35.30 43.39
CA PRO A 358 -9.81 -35.71 44.77
C PRO A 358 -8.44 -36.05 45.36
N CYS A 359 -8.09 -35.40 46.47
CA CYS A 359 -6.91 -35.68 47.28
C CYS A 359 -6.97 -37.05 47.95
#